data_AF-A0A2P4YCI4-F1
#
_entry.id   AF-A0A2P4YCI4-F1
#
_cell.length_a   1.000
_cell.length_b   1.000
_cell.length_c   1.000
_cell.angle_alpha   90.00
_cell.angle_beta   90.00
_cell.angle_gamma   90.00
#
_symmetry.space_group_name_H-M   'P 1'
#
loop_
_entity.id
_entity.type
_entity.pdbx_description
1 polymer ?
#
loop_
_entity_poly.entity_id
_entity_poly.type
_entity_poly.pdbx_seq_one_letter_code
_entity_poly.pdbx_strand_id
1 'polypeptide(L)' 'RNRYLMTGMHTIADVLCSQCDFVLGWKYIKAMESSQKYKEGKFIMEYAVVQDDSEEQAWNRL' A
#
# COMPACT_ATOMS: atom_id res chain seq x y z
N ARG A 1 10.35 -0.57 -8.61
CA ARG A 1 11.09 0.69 -8.87
C ARG A 1 11.62 1.29 -7.57
N ASN A 2 12.70 2.07 -7.61
CA ASN A 2 13.19 2.83 -6.44
C ASN A 2 12.53 4.21 -6.38
N ARG A 3 12.16 4.67 -5.18
CA ARG A 3 11.49 5.95 -4.94
C ARG A 3 11.98 6.56 -3.62
N TYR A 4 12.26 7.86 -3.64
CA TYR A 4 12.46 8.63 -2.42
C TYR A 4 11.09 8.98 -1.82
N LEU A 5 10.86 8.55 -0.58
CA LEU A 5 9.67 8.85 0.20
C LEU A 5 10.06 9.71 1.41
N MET A 6 9.08 10.14 2.20
CA MET A 6 9.33 10.99 3.38
C MET A 6 10.33 10.38 4.37
N THR A 7 10.38 9.05 4.47
CA THR A 7 11.28 8.32 5.37
C THR A 7 12.48 7.71 4.64
N GLY A 8 12.93 8.34 3.55
CA GLY A 8 14.11 7.92 2.80
C GLY A 8 13.85 7.02 1.60
N MET A 9 14.91 6.37 1.11
CA MET A 9 14.92 5.59 -0.13
C MET A 9 14.28 4.21 0.05
N HIS A 10 13.34 3.88 -0.84
CA HIS A 10 12.65 2.59 -0.84
C HIS A 10 12.61 1.99 -2.25
N THR A 11 12.71 0.67 -2.34
CA THR A 11 12.26 -0.10 -3.50
C THR A 11 10.79 -0.48 -3.28
N ILE A 12 9.92 -0.09 -4.21
CA ILE A 12 8.49 -0.38 -4.20
C ILE A 12 8.05 -1.15 -5.45
N ALA A 13 6.95 -1.88 -5.36
CA ALA A 13 6.26 -2.47 -6.51
C ALA A 13 4.82 -1.96 -6.53
N ASP A 14 4.32 -1.59 -7.71
CA ASP A 14 2.93 -1.16 -7.85
C ASP A 14 2.00 -2.38 -7.65
N VAL A 15 0.84 -2.15 -7.06
CA VAL A 15 -0.20 -3.16 -6.81
C VAL A 15 -1.27 -2.94 -7.85
N LEU A 16 -1.54 -3.97 -8.64
CA LEU A 16 -2.49 -3.92 -9.75
C LEU A 16 -3.73 -4.74 -9.42
N CYS A 17 -4.89 -4.25 -9.85
CA CYS A 17 -6.12 -5.05 -9.87
C CYS A 17 -5.95 -6.19 -10.88
N SER A 18 -6.19 -7.43 -10.48
CA SER A 18 -6.05 -8.61 -11.35
C SER A 18 -7.07 -8.67 -12.49
N GLN A 19 -8.11 -7.83 -12.46
CA GLN A 19 -9.19 -7.84 -13.45
C GLN A 19 -9.07 -6.70 -14.48
N CYS A 20 -8.54 -5.55 -14.08
CA CYS A 20 -8.50 -4.36 -14.93
C CYS A 20 -7.12 -3.71 -15.03
N ASP A 21 -6.09 -4.29 -14.40
CA ASP A 21 -4.71 -3.81 -14.36
C ASP A 21 -4.56 -2.37 -13.84
N PHE A 22 -5.59 -1.85 -13.18
CA PHE A 22 -5.54 -0.52 -12.59
C PHE A 22 -4.64 -0.52 -11.35
N VAL A 23 -3.83 0.54 -11.19
CA VAL A 23 -2.94 0.69 -10.04
C VAL A 23 -3.74 1.08 -8.80
N LEU A 24 -3.78 0.19 -7.82
CA LEU A 24 -4.49 0.40 -6.56
C LEU A 24 -3.59 0.98 -5.46
N GLY A 25 -2.27 0.92 -5.64
CA GLY A 25 -1.30 1.37 -4.65
C GLY A 25 0.09 0.76 -4.86
N TRP A 26 0.85 0.57 -3.78
CA TRP A 26 2.18 -0.02 -3.84
C TRP A 26 2.54 -0.84 -2.59
N LYS A 27 3.44 -1.80 -2.79
CA LYS A 27 4.08 -2.60 -1.74
C LYS A 27 5.51 -2.14 -1.52
N TYR A 28 5.94 -2.06 -0.25
CA TYR A 28 7.35 -1.89 0.08
C TYR A 28 8.11 -3.21 -0.13
N ILE A 29 9.04 -3.21 -1.07
CA ILE A 29 9.91 -4.36 -1.34
C ILE A 29 11.17 -4.30 -0.47
N LYS A 30 11.79 -3.11 -0.40
CA LYS A 30 13.01 -2.90 0.37
C LYS A 30 13.09 -1.48 0.91
N ALA A 31 13.48 -1.31 2.16
CA ALA A 31 13.88 -0.05 2.76
C ALA A 31 15.41 -0.01 2.92
N MET A 32 16.02 1.13 2.60
CA MET A 32 17.48 1.29 2.77
C MET A 32 17.87 1.57 4.22
N GLU A 33 17.00 2.27 4.96
CA GLU A 33 17.22 2.59 6.37
C GLU A 33 16.71 1.44 7.26
N SER A 34 17.53 1.03 8.23
CA SER A 34 17.17 -0.04 9.19
C SER A 34 15.93 0.30 10.00
N SER A 35 15.77 1.56 10.38
CA SER A 35 14.60 2.10 11.10
C SER A 35 13.29 1.93 10.32
N GLN A 36 13.36 1.74 8.99
CA GLN A 36 12.20 1.61 8.10
C GLN A 36 11.94 0.16 7.65
N LYS A 37 12.75 -0.82 8.08
CA LYS A 37 12.61 -2.23 7.67
C LYS A 37 11.27 -2.85 8.04
N TYR A 38 10.62 -2.35 9.10
CA TYR A 38 9.27 -2.77 9.49
C TYR A 38 8.20 -2.48 8.43
N LYS A 39 8.50 -1.65 7.41
CA LYS A 39 7.60 -1.39 6.28
C LYS A 39 7.69 -2.44 5.20
N GLU A 40 8.80 -3.16 5.08
CA GLU A 40 8.99 -4.19 4.04
C GLU A 40 7.86 -5.23 4.14
N GLY A 41 7.27 -5.58 2.99
CA GLY A 41 6.12 -6.47 2.92
C GLY A 41 4.76 -5.78 3.09
N LYS A 42 4.70 -4.57 3.65
CA LYS A 42 3.45 -3.83 3.84
C LYS A 42 2.99 -3.13 2.56
N PHE A 43 1.70 -2.83 2.52
CA PHE A 43 1.00 -2.21 1.40
C PHE A 43 0.51 -0.81 1.76
N ILE A 44 0.52 0.08 0.79
CA ILE A 44 -0.20 1.36 0.82
C ILE A 44 -1.20 1.29 -0.33
N MET A 45 -2.47 1.44 -0.01
CA MET A 45 -3.57 1.47 -0.98
C MET A 45 -4.10 2.90 -1.07
N GLU A 46 -4.49 3.32 -2.26
CA GLU A 46 -5.03 4.66 -2.49
C GLU A 46 -6.55 4.67 -2.29
N TYR A 47 -7.04 5.40 -1.28
CA TYR A 47 -8.47 5.49 -0.95
C TYR A 47 -9.35 5.98 -2.11
N ALA A 48 -8.81 6.81 -3.01
CA ALA A 48 -9.57 7.33 -4.14
C ALA A 48 -10.02 6.23 -5.13
N VAL A 49 -9.37 5.06 -5.08
CA VAL A 49 -9.55 3.98 -6.06
C VAL A 49 -9.81 2.62 -5.39
N VAL A 50 -9.91 2.59 -4.06
CA VAL A 50 -10.22 1.41 -3.26
C VAL A 50 -11.38 1.73 -2.33
N GLN A 51 -12.46 0.96 -2.42
CA GLN A 51 -13.55 0.98 -1.44
C GLN A 51 -13.24 -0.02 -0.33
N ASP A 52 -13.35 0.42 0.92
CA ASP A 52 -13.17 -0.42 2.10
C ASP A 52 -14.51 -0.57 2.81
N ASP A 53 -15.15 -1.72 2.63
CA ASP A 53 -16.48 -2.00 3.18
C ASP A 53 -16.44 -2.36 4.68
N SER A 54 -15.26 -2.35 5.33
CA SER A 54 -15.12 -2.78 6.72
C SER A 54 -15.85 -1.86 7.71
N GLU A 55 -15.97 -0.56 7.42
CA GLU A 55 -16.73 0.38 8.25
C GLU A 55 -18.24 0.18 8.12
N GLU A 56 -18.74 -0.10 6.91
CA GLU A 56 -20.16 -0.36 6.66
C GLU A 56 -20.61 -1.66 7.34
N GLN A 57 -19.76 -2.68 7.37
CA GLN A 57 -20.03 -3.93 8.10
C GLN A 57 -19.97 -3.77 9.63
N ALA A 58 -19.30 -2.74 10.16
CA ALA A 58 -19.25 -2.48 11.60
C ALA A 58 -20.54 -1.81 12.09
N TRP A 59 -21.08 -0.86 11.30
CA TRP A 59 -22.36 -0.20 11.59
C TRP A 59 -23.56 -1.13 11.42
N ASN A 60 -23.55 -2.01 10.40
CA ASN A 60 -24.63 -2.98 10.17
C ASN A 60 -24.66 -4.14 11.17
N ARG A 61 -23.68 -4.22 12.09
CA ARG A 61 -23.60 -5.22 13.17
C ARG A 61 -24.02 -4.68 14.54
N LEU A 62 -24.38 -3.39 14.63
CA LEU A 62 -25.02 -2.77 15.80
C LEU A 62 -26.54 -2.73 15.61
#